data_AF-A0A0S8J248-F1
#
_entry.id   AF-A0A0S8J248-F1
#
_cell.length_a   1.000
_cell.length_b   1.000
_cell.length_c   1.000
_cell.angle_alpha   90.00
_cell.angle_beta   90.00
_cell.angle_gamma   90.00
#
_symmetry.space_group_name_H-M   'P 1'
#
loop_
_entity.id
_entity.type
_entity.pdbx_description
1 polymer ?
#
loop_
_entity_poly.entity_id
_entity_poly.type
_entity_poly.pdbx_seq_one_letter_code
_entity_poly.pdbx_strand_id
1 'polypeptide(L)' 'MEQIPIEKLEKLAKNRYAAVLIVAKHARKLNKERLNEKERMESYGEEEAEETKIESSTKVIGEALRDLLEGKIKFDFPRK' A
#
# COMPACT_ATOMS: atom_id res chain seq x y z
N MET A 1 12.26 -8.19 -5.91
CA MET A 1 11.54 -8.27 -4.62
C MET A 1 12.41 -9.10 -3.70
N GLU A 2 12.86 -8.52 -2.60
CA GLU A 2 13.55 -9.28 -1.55
C GLU A 2 12.58 -10.33 -1.00
N GLN A 3 13.04 -11.57 -0.83
CA GLN A 3 12.18 -12.64 -0.31
C GLN A 3 11.93 -12.40 1.19
N ILE A 4 10.67 -12.22 1.55
CA ILE A 4 10.27 -11.99 2.93
C ILE A 4 10.00 -13.35 3.59
N PRO A 5 10.65 -13.66 4.73
CA PRO A 5 10.36 -14.88 5.48
C PRO A 5 8.90 -14.93 5.94
N ILE A 6 8.21 -16.03 5.68
CA ILE A 6 6.79 -16.22 6.01
C ILE A 6 6.53 -16.06 7.51
N GLU A 7 7.49 -16.46 8.34
CA GLU A 7 7.42 -16.43 9.79
C GLU A 7 7.28 -14.99 10.32
N LYS A 8 7.83 -14.00 9.61
CA LYS A 8 7.65 -12.59 9.99
C LYS A 8 6.20 -12.12 9.76
N LEU A 9 5.57 -12.58 8.68
CA LEU A 9 4.19 -12.22 8.36
C LEU A 9 3.19 -12.87 9.34
N GLU A 10 3.47 -14.09 9.80
CA GLU A 10 2.65 -14.79 10.80
C GLU A 10 2.80 -14.23 12.22
N LYS A 11 3.86 -13.47 12.50
CA LYS A 11 3.99 -12.73 13.76
C LYS A 11 3.22 -11.42 13.75
N LEU A 12 3.19 -10.74 12.59
CA LEU A 12 2.54 -9.44 12.43
C LEU A 12 1.02 -9.58 12.25
N ALA A 13 0.58 -10.59 11.53
CA ALA A 13 -0.82 -10.92 11.35
C ALA A 13 -1.15 -12.25 12.01
N LYS A 14 -2.42 -12.50 12.36
CA LYS A 14 -2.88 -13.76 12.96
C LYS A 14 -2.44 -15.02 12.20
N ASN A 15 -2.30 -14.93 10.88
CA ASN A 15 -1.72 -15.95 10.00
C ASN A 15 -1.38 -15.34 8.62
N ARG A 16 -0.71 -16.10 7.75
CA ARG A 16 -0.36 -15.68 6.37
C ARG A 16 -1.56 -15.23 5.52
N TYR A 17 -2.73 -15.83 5.68
CA TYR A 17 -3.92 -15.43 4.92
C TYR A 17 -4.46 -14.08 5.39
N ALA A 18 -4.44 -13.84 6.69
CA ALA A 18 -4.77 -12.54 7.27
C ALA A 18 -3.79 -11.46 6.78
N ALA A 19 -2.48 -11.75 6.74
CA ALA A 19 -1.48 -10.85 6.17
C ALA A 19 -1.82 -10.46 4.73
N VAL A 20 -2.16 -11.44 3.88
CA VAL A 20 -2.57 -11.18 2.48
C VAL A 20 -3.79 -10.26 2.42
N LEU A 21 -4.81 -10.49 3.25
CA LEU A 21 -6.01 -9.65 3.28
C LEU A 21 -5.70 -8.21 3.72
N ILE A 22 -4.83 -8.04 4.72
CA ILE A 22 -4.42 -6.72 5.22
C ILE A 22 -3.65 -5.96 4.12
N VAL A 23 -2.63 -6.60 3.52
CA VAL A 23 -1.84 -6.01 2.43
C VAL A 23 -2.71 -5.65 1.25
N ALA A 24 -3.62 -6.53 0.83
CA ALA A 24 -4.51 -6.27 -0.31
C ALA A 24 -5.45 -5.09 -0.05
N LYS A 25 -6.02 -4.98 1.15
CA LYS A 25 -6.88 -3.85 1.53
C LYS A 25 -6.10 -2.54 1.54
N HIS A 26 -4.91 -2.53 2.13
CA HIS A 26 -4.06 -1.34 2.18
C HIS A 26 -3.58 -0.92 0.78
N ALA A 27 -3.15 -1.87 -0.05
CA ALA A 27 -2.77 -1.60 -1.43
C ALA A 27 -3.92 -0.98 -2.26
N ARG A 28 -5.16 -1.44 -2.07
CA ARG A 28 -6.33 -0.83 -2.72
C ARG A 28 -6.56 0.61 -2.27
N LYS A 29 -6.34 0.90 -0.98
CA LYS A 29 -6.43 2.25 -0.44
C LYS A 29 -5.38 3.17 -1.08
N LEU A 30 -4.11 2.75 -1.07
CA LEU A 30 -3.01 3.50 -1.69
C LEU A 30 -3.24 3.75 -3.18
N ASN A 31 -3.71 2.74 -3.91
CA ASN A 31 -4.06 2.90 -5.33
C ASN A 31 -5.16 3.94 -5.55
N LYS A 32 -6.20 3.93 -4.71
CA LYS A 32 -7.28 4.91 -4.80
C LYS A 32 -6.78 6.32 -4.51
N GLU A 33 -5.93 6.49 -3.50
CA GLU A 33 -5.32 7.78 -3.16
C GLU A 33 -4.48 8.33 -4.31
N ARG A 34 -3.63 7.49 -4.92
CA ARG A 34 -2.83 7.86 -6.10
C ARG A 34 -3.69 8.23 -7.31
N LEU A 35 -4.77 7.50 -7.55
CA LEU A 35 -5.69 7.80 -8.63
C LEU A 35 -6.36 9.16 -8.42
N ASN A 36 -6.88 9.41 -7.21
CA ASN A 36 -7.50 10.69 -6.87
C ASN A 36 -6.50 11.86 -6.97
N GLU A 37 -5.25 11.64 -6.56
CA GLU A 37 -4.19 12.65 -6.65
C GLU A 37 -3.85 12.96 -8.10
N LYS A 38 -3.76 11.92 -8.95
CA LYS A 38 -3.56 12.07 -10.38
C LYS A 38 -4.71 12.83 -11.05
N GLU A 39 -5.96 12.47 -10.75
CA GLU A 39 -7.14 13.18 -11.25
C GLU A 39 -7.17 14.65 -10.81
N ARG A 40 -6.73 14.96 -9.58
CA ARG A 40 -6.59 16.33 -9.11
C ARG A 40 -5.53 17.08 -9.91
N MET A 41 -4.33 16.52 -10.09
CA MET A 41 -3.25 17.16 -10.87
C MET A 41 -3.67 17.44 -12.32
N GLU A 42 -4.38 16.49 -12.96
CA GLU A 42 -4.93 16.68 -14.31
C GLU A 42 -5.96 17.82 -14.38
N SER A 43 -6.62 18.17 -13.27
CA SER A 43 -7.63 19.25 -13.21
C SER A 43 -7.04 20.67 -13.02
N TYR A 44 -5.79 20.81 -12.55
CA TYR A 44 -5.16 22.12 -12.30
C TYR A 44 -4.42 22.72 -13.51
N GLY A 45 -4.32 21.99 -14.63
CA GLY A 45 -3.66 22.45 -15.86
C GLY A 45 -2.17 22.11 -15.92
N GLU A 46 -1.67 21.91 -17.14
CA GLU A 46 -0.38 21.26 -17.47
C GLU A 46 0.89 21.97 -16.95
N GLU A 47 0.81 23.19 -16.40
CA GLU A 47 2.01 23.99 -16.07
C GLU A 47 2.74 23.56 -14.77
N GLU A 48 2.13 22.75 -13.90
CA GLU A 48 2.78 22.21 -12.68
C GLU A 48 3.09 20.69 -12.76
N ALA A 49 2.75 20.04 -13.88
CA ALA A 49 2.79 18.58 -14.01
C ALA A 49 4.20 17.98 -14.13
N GLU A 50 5.22 18.78 -14.44
CA GLU A 50 6.60 18.28 -14.61
C GLU A 50 7.36 18.07 -13.30
N GLU A 51 7.02 18.78 -12.22
CA GLU A 51 7.72 18.64 -10.92
C GLU A 51 7.20 17.48 -10.06
N THR A 52 6.02 16.94 -10.38
CA THR A 52 5.41 15.82 -9.65
C THR A 52 5.35 14.56 -10.51
N LYS A 53 6.49 14.17 -11.10
CA LYS A 53 6.65 12.77 -11.52
C LYS A 53 6.54 11.89 -10.27
N ILE A 54 5.36 11.30 -10.06
CA ILE A 54 5.16 10.22 -9.12
C ILE A 54 6.01 9.04 -9.63
N GLU A 55 7.29 9.02 -9.30
CA GLU A 55 8.18 7.88 -9.50
C GLU A 55 7.81 6.77 -8.51
N SER A 56 6.61 6.21 -8.64
CA SER A 56 6.30 4.96 -7.97
C SER A 56 6.64 3.79 -8.91
N SER A 57 7.93 3.62 -9.22
CA SER A 57 8.42 2.40 -9.88
C SER A 57 8.12 1.15 -9.03
N THR A 58 7.83 1.35 -7.74
CA THR A 58 7.36 0.30 -6.84
C THR A 58 5.87 0.03 -7.06
N LYS A 59 5.54 -1.20 -7.47
CA LYS A 59 4.17 -1.71 -7.47
C LYS A 59 3.54 -1.50 -6.09
N VAL A 60 2.30 -1.01 -6.05
CA VAL A 60 1.58 -0.64 -4.81
C VAL A 60 1.48 -1.77 -3.78
N ILE A 61 1.45 -3.01 -4.27
CA ILE A 61 1.50 -4.21 -3.43
C ILE A 61 2.82 -4.31 -2.65
N GLY A 62 3.94 -3.96 -3.28
CA GLY A 62 5.26 -4.01 -2.66
C GLY A 62 5.42 -2.98 -1.55
N GLU A 63 4.86 -1.78 -1.74
CA GLU A 63 4.79 -0.76 -0.70
C GLU A 63 3.89 -1.19 0.45
N ALA A 64 2.69 -1.67 0.16
CA ALA A 64 1.78 -2.15 1.19
C ALA A 64 2.36 -3.31 2.01
N LEU A 65 3.18 -4.16 1.39
CA LEU A 65 3.88 -5.23 2.08
C LEU A 65 4.99 -4.69 3.01
N ARG A 66 5.73 -3.66 2.60
CA ARG A 66 6.71 -2.98 3.48
C ARG A 66 6.02 -2.30 4.65
N ASP A 67 4.91 -1.60 4.41
CA ASP A 67 4.15 -0.95 5.46
C ASP A 67 3.65 -1.94 6.52
N LEU A 68 3.25 -3.15 6.09
CA LEU A 68 2.89 -4.21 7.03
C LEU A 68 4.10 -4.64 7.88
N LEU A 69 5.25 -4.86 7.24
CA LEU A 69 6.49 -5.28 7.91
C LEU A 69 7.02 -4.24 8.90
N GLU A 70 6.84 -2.97 8.59
CA GLU A 70 7.24 -1.84 9.44
C GLU A 70 6.20 -1.54 10.52
N GLY A 71 5.07 -2.26 10.55
CA GLY A 71 4.01 -2.05 11.54
C GLY A 71 3.24 -0.73 11.36
N LYS A 72 3.29 -0.14 10.16
CA LYS A 72 2.60 1.12 9.83
C LYS A 72 1.10 0.94 9.61
N ILE A 73 0.65 -0.30 9.33
CA ILE A 73 -0.75 -0.60 9.08
C ILE A 73 -1.46 -0.92 10.40
N LYS A 74 -2.45 -0.10 10.75
CA LYS A 74 -3.39 -0.40 11.84
C LYS A 74 -4.55 -1.22 11.30
N PHE A 75 -4.86 -2.34 11.95
CA PHE A 75 -5.98 -3.20 11.57
C PHE A 75 -6.55 -3.91 12.80
N ASP A 76 -7.85 -4.20 12.75
CA ASP A 76 -8.55 -4.99 13.75
C ASP A 76 -9.25 -6.18 13.09
N PHE A 77 -9.40 -7.25 13.86
CA PHE A 77 -10.22 -8.39 13.47
C PHE A 77 -11.64 -8.18 13.96
N PRO A 78 -12.67 -8.47 13.15
CA PRO A 78 -14.05 -8.42 13.60
C PRO A 78 -14.21 -9.33 14.82
N ARG A 79 -14.71 -8.76 15.92
CA ARG A 79 -15.07 -9.54 17.11
C ARG A 79 -16.33 -10.34 16.78
N LYS A 80 -16.35 -11.60 17.19
CA LYS A 80 -17.57 -12.43 17.14
C LYS A 80 -18.58 -11.92 18.15
#